data_AF-A0A380HM12-F1
#
_entry.id   AF-A0A380HM12-F1
#
_cell.length_a   1.000
_cell.length_b   1.000
_cell.length_c   1.000
_cell.angle_alpha   90.00
_cell.angle_beta   90.00
_cell.angle_gamma   90.00
#
_symmetry.space_group_name_H-M   'P 1'
#
loop_
_entity.id
_entity.type
_entity.pdbx_description
1 polymer ?
#
loop_
_entity_poly.entity_id
_entity_poly.type
_entity_poly.pdbx_seq_one_letter_code
_entity_poly.pdbx_strand_id
1 'polypeptide(L)'
;MTQLTVTIPEEYVLITREEYNELQEKEKPVWWSMQDLINETGFKRNWLVENILYNPKYIKQLKQFVYYPDGGKWAFNREPMQCFLKDNFEDIFN
;
A
#
# COMPACT_ATOMS: atom_id res chain seq x y z
N MET A 1 30.92 -9.28 35.73
CA MET A 1 29.89 -9.02 34.71
C MET A 1 28.56 -9.47 35.29
N THR A 2 27.59 -8.56 35.44
CA THR A 2 26.27 -8.88 35.98
C THR A 2 25.36 -9.33 34.85
N GLN A 3 24.90 -10.58 34.90
CA GLN A 3 23.96 -11.15 33.94
C GLN A 3 22.54 -10.80 34.39
N LEU A 4 21.83 -10.01 33.58
CA LEU A 4 20.43 -9.66 33.79
C LEU A 4 19.54 -10.71 33.12
N THR A 5 18.77 -11.44 33.92
CA THR A 5 17.75 -12.37 33.44
C THR A 5 16.43 -11.63 33.34
N VAL A 6 15.94 -11.44 32.11
CA VAL A 6 14.62 -10.87 31.85
C VAL A 6 13.61 -12.01 31.70
N THR A 7 12.63 -12.08 32.58
CA THR A 7 11.53 -13.05 32.51
C THR A 7 10.40 -12.46 31.67
N ILE A 8 9.99 -13.17 30.63
CA ILE A 8 8.89 -12.77 29.75
C ILE A 8 7.60 -13.39 30.33
N PRO A 9 6.53 -12.61 30.56
CA PRO A 9 5.27 -13.17 31.05
C PRO A 9 4.62 -14.08 30.01
N GLU A 10 3.84 -15.08 30.45
CA GLU A 10 3.24 -16.10 29.57
C GLU A 10 2.29 -15.55 28.50
N GLU A 11 1.76 -14.34 28.69
CA GLU A 11 0.90 -13.65 27.73
C GLU A 11 1.67 -13.01 26.55
N TYR A 12 3.01 -12.93 26.63
CA TYR A 12 3.85 -12.27 25.64
C TYR A 12 4.74 -13.28 24.92
N VAL A 13 4.82 -13.14 23.59
CA VAL A 13 5.77 -13.88 22.74
C VAL A 13 6.92 -12.95 22.37
N LEU A 14 8.15 -13.41 22.53
CA LEU A 14 9.32 -12.72 21.99
C LEU A 14 9.41 -13.00 20.49
N ILE A 15 9.36 -11.96 19.69
CA ILE A 15 9.61 -12.03 18.26
C ILE A 15 10.75 -11.10 17.89
N THR A 16 11.43 -11.42 16.78
CA THR A 16 12.47 -10.54 16.25
C THR A 16 11.87 -9.25 15.68
N ARG A 17 12.71 -8.22 15.54
CA ARG A 17 12.29 -6.94 14.98
C ARG A 17 11.87 -7.07 13.49
N GLU A 18 12.45 -8.03 12.76
CA GLU A 18 12.07 -8.34 11.38
C GLU A 18 10.68 -8.99 11.32
N GLU A 19 10.43 -10.04 12.13
CA GLU A 19 9.11 -10.70 12.19
C GLU A 19 7.99 -9.75 12.62
N TYR A 20 8.27 -8.82 13.55
CA TYR A 20 7.30 -7.79 13.94
C TYR A 20 6.88 -6.92 12.75
N ASN A 21 7.84 -6.50 11.92
CA ASN A 21 7.56 -5.67 10.74
C ASN A 21 6.76 -6.46 9.68
N GLU A 22 7.10 -7.73 9.45
CA GLU A 22 6.36 -8.59 8.52
C GLU A 22 4.91 -8.84 8.96
N LEU A 23 4.69 -9.04 10.27
CA LEU A 23 3.35 -9.20 10.83
C LEU A 23 2.52 -7.93 10.68
N GLN A 24 3.13 -6.77 10.91
CA GLN A 24 2.51 -5.46 10.67
C GLN A 24 2.16 -5.23 9.19
N GLU A 25 2.97 -5.74 8.26
CA GLU A 25 2.66 -5.68 6.83
C GLU A 25 1.54 -6.65 6.42
N LYS A 26 1.49 -7.85 7.01
CA LYS A 26 0.43 -8.83 6.74
C LYS A 26 -0.95 -8.42 7.25
N GLU A 27 -1.04 -7.66 8.34
CA GLU A 27 -2.33 -7.16 8.86
C GLU A 27 -2.90 -6.01 8.02
N LYS A 28 -2.08 -5.37 7.18
CA LYS A 28 -2.55 -4.26 6.35
C LYS A 28 -3.56 -4.78 5.32
N PRO A 29 -4.71 -4.09 5.13
CA PRO A 29 -5.63 -4.45 4.07
C PRO A 29 -4.89 -4.42 2.73
N VAL A 30 -4.86 -5.59 2.07
CA VAL A 30 -4.22 -5.84 0.76
C VAL A 30 -4.90 -5.01 -0.33
N TRP A 31 -6.18 -4.69 -0.13
CA TRP A 31 -7.01 -3.98 -1.08
C TRP A 31 -7.20 -2.54 -0.66
N TRP A 32 -6.81 -1.62 -1.53
CA TRP A 32 -7.15 -0.21 -1.46
C TRP A 32 -8.43 0.08 -2.21
N SER A 33 -9.20 0.98 -1.64
CA SER A 33 -10.29 1.67 -2.32
C SER A 33 -9.78 2.95 -2.97
N MET A 34 -10.65 3.60 -3.77
CA MET A 34 -10.33 4.92 -4.32
C MET A 34 -10.09 5.97 -3.22
N GLN A 35 -10.72 5.81 -2.05
CA GLN A 35 -10.52 6.71 -0.91
C GLN A 35 -9.09 6.55 -0.35
N ASP A 36 -8.60 5.32 -0.24
CA ASP A 36 -7.23 5.05 0.24
C ASP A 36 -6.19 5.63 -0.70
N LEU A 37 -6.40 5.47 -2.02
CA LEU A 37 -5.51 6.05 -3.02
C LEU A 37 -5.47 7.58 -2.96
N ILE A 38 -6.62 8.21 -2.67
CA ILE A 38 -6.69 9.67 -2.44
C ILE A 38 -5.93 10.07 -1.17
N ASN A 39 -6.08 9.31 -0.08
CA ASN A 39 -5.41 9.60 1.18
C ASN A 39 -3.88 9.46 1.07
N GLU A 40 -3.40 8.46 0.33
CA GLU A 40 -1.97 8.20 0.14
C GLU A 40 -1.31 9.22 -0.79
N THR A 41 -2.01 9.68 -1.83
CA THR A 41 -1.46 10.62 -2.82
C THR A 41 -1.76 12.08 -2.50
N GLY A 42 -2.76 12.36 -1.66
CA GLY A 42 -3.25 13.71 -1.36
C GLY A 42 -4.01 14.39 -2.51
N PHE A 43 -4.17 13.73 -3.66
CA PHE A 43 -4.79 14.31 -4.85
C PHE A 43 -6.29 14.02 -4.95
N LYS A 44 -7.01 14.90 -5.65
CA LYS A 44 -8.43 14.71 -5.92
C LYS A 44 -8.65 13.48 -6.80
N ARG A 45 -9.76 12.78 -6.55
CA ARG A 45 -10.20 11.61 -7.33
C ARG A 45 -10.10 11.83 -8.84
N ASN A 46 -10.65 12.93 -9.35
CA ASN A 46 -10.69 13.20 -10.79
C ASN A 46 -9.29 13.30 -11.39
N TRP A 47 -8.37 13.96 -10.68
CA TRP A 47 -6.99 14.11 -11.13
C TRP A 47 -6.27 12.76 -11.18
N LEU A 48 -6.43 11.93 -10.13
CA LEU A 48 -5.86 10.57 -10.10
C LEU A 48 -6.43 9.71 -11.24
N VAL A 49 -7.73 9.83 -11.48
CA VAL A 49 -8.42 9.10 -12.54
C VAL A 49 -7.85 9.50 -13.91
N GLU A 50 -7.71 10.78 -14.20
CA GLU A 50 -7.24 11.27 -15.50
C GLU A 50 -5.73 11.11 -15.71
N ASN A 51 -4.92 11.43 -14.71
CA ASN A 51 -3.46 11.51 -14.83
C ASN A 51 -2.74 10.19 -14.49
N ILE A 52 -3.38 9.31 -13.72
CA ILE A 52 -2.83 8.00 -13.36
C ILE A 52 -3.66 6.89 -14.01
N LEU A 53 -4.95 6.76 -13.64
CA LEU A 53 -5.75 5.57 -13.96
C LEU A 53 -6.11 5.43 -15.44
N TYR A 54 -6.35 6.54 -16.14
CA TYR A 54 -6.64 6.57 -17.58
C TYR A 54 -5.46 7.06 -18.42
N ASN A 55 -4.30 7.29 -17.80
CA ASN A 55 -3.13 7.70 -18.54
C ASN A 55 -2.67 6.56 -19.46
N PRO A 56 -2.56 6.77 -20.79
CA PRO A 56 -2.19 5.72 -21.73
C PRO A 56 -0.82 5.10 -21.45
N LYS A 57 0.07 5.82 -20.77
CA LYS A 57 1.39 5.35 -20.33
C LYS A 57 1.27 4.29 -19.23
N TYR A 58 0.31 4.46 -18.31
CA TYR A 58 0.21 3.66 -17.08
C TYR A 58 -0.95 2.66 -17.10
N ILE A 59 -2.01 2.92 -17.86
CA ILE A 59 -3.24 2.10 -17.90
C ILE A 59 -2.96 0.62 -18.18
N LYS A 60 -1.98 0.30 -19.03
CA LYS A 60 -1.61 -1.09 -19.35
C LYS A 60 -1.01 -1.81 -18.15
N GLN A 61 -0.21 -1.11 -17.35
CA GLN A 61 0.42 -1.64 -16.15
C GLN A 61 -0.60 -1.69 -15.01
N LEU A 62 -1.35 -0.61 -14.79
CA LEU A 62 -2.39 -0.51 -13.76
C LEU A 62 -3.46 -1.59 -13.93
N LYS A 63 -3.89 -1.92 -15.16
CA LYS A 63 -4.85 -3.01 -15.40
C LYS A 63 -4.43 -4.40 -14.86
N GLN A 64 -3.16 -4.61 -14.53
CA GLN A 64 -2.70 -5.86 -13.93
C GLN A 64 -3.02 -5.97 -12.43
N PHE A 65 -3.15 -4.84 -11.74
CA PHE A 65 -3.34 -4.78 -10.28
C PHE A 65 -4.44 -3.80 -9.84
N VAL A 66 -5.17 -3.22 -10.78
CA VAL A 66 -6.31 -2.32 -10.58
C VAL A 66 -7.53 -2.92 -11.24
N TYR A 67 -8.58 -3.09 -10.45
CA TYR A 67 -9.90 -3.45 -10.94
C TYR A 67 -10.68 -2.20 -11.31
N TYR A 68 -11.05 -2.09 -12.59
CA TYR A 68 -11.87 -1.02 -13.15
C TYR A 68 -13.32 -1.49 -13.23
N PRO A 69 -14.23 -0.98 -12.37
CA PRO A 69 -15.61 -1.43 -12.37
C PRO A 69 -16.50 -0.56 -13.29
N ASP A 70 -17.41 -1.18 -14.04
CA ASP A 70 -18.46 -0.50 -14.82
C ASP A 70 -19.67 -0.10 -13.94
N GLY A 71 -19.41 0.55 -12.79
CA GLY A 71 -20.46 1.03 -11.86
C GLY A 71 -20.31 0.55 -10.41
N GLY A 72 -19.20 -0.12 -10.08
CA GLY A 72 -18.87 -0.64 -8.74
C GLY A 72 -17.77 0.14 -8.01
N LYS A 73 -17.29 -0.44 -6.89
CA LYS A 73 -16.16 0.12 -6.12
C LYS A 73 -14.83 -0.27 -6.77
N TRP A 74 -13.93 0.70 -6.87
CA TRP A 74 -12.56 0.46 -7.33
C TRP A 74 -11.81 -0.35 -6.30
N ALA A 75 -11.01 -1.31 -6.76
CA ALA A 75 -10.12 -2.09 -5.92
C ALA A 75 -8.71 -2.04 -6.53
N PHE A 76 -7.74 -1.63 -5.73
CA PHE A 76 -6.35 -1.56 -6.08
C PHE A 76 -5.58 -2.51 -5.17
N ASN A 77 -4.63 -3.27 -5.70
CA ASN A 77 -3.72 -4.01 -4.84
C ASN A 77 -2.67 -3.04 -4.27
N ARG A 78 -2.57 -2.96 -2.95
CA ARG A 78 -1.74 -1.98 -2.21
C ARG A 78 -0.27 -2.06 -2.59
N GLU A 79 0.34 -3.24 -2.53
CA GLU A 79 1.77 -3.42 -2.79
C GLU A 79 2.20 -2.93 -4.17
N PRO A 80 1.64 -3.44 -5.29
CA PRO A 80 2.04 -3.00 -6.62
C PRO A 80 1.64 -1.55 -6.88
N MET A 81 0.55 -1.05 -6.28
CA MET A 81 0.17 0.35 -6.41
C MET A 81 1.17 1.28 -5.70
N GLN A 82 1.64 0.91 -4.51
CA GLN A 82 2.68 1.68 -3.80
C GLN A 82 4.00 1.67 -4.55
N CYS A 83 4.45 0.51 -5.05
CA CYS A 83 5.65 0.43 -5.89
C CYS A 83 5.51 1.31 -7.14
N PHE A 84 4.37 1.22 -7.83
CA PHE A 84 4.09 2.03 -9.01
C PHE A 84 4.14 3.53 -8.71
N LEU A 85 3.51 3.99 -7.63
CA LEU A 85 3.51 5.40 -7.23
C LEU A 85 4.92 5.88 -6.87
N LYS A 86 5.73 5.04 -6.22
CA LYS A 86 7.11 5.35 -5.85
C LYS A 86 8.02 5.45 -7.08
N ASP A 87 7.90 4.51 -8.01
CA ASP A 87 8.72 4.47 -9.23
C ASP A 87 8.38 5.63 -10.18
N ASN A 88 7.11 6.04 -10.22
CA ASN A 88 6.64 7.14 -11.06
C ASN A 88 6.47 8.44 -10.28
N PHE A 89 7.02 8.55 -9.07
CA PHE A 89 6.80 9.70 -8.20
C PHE A 89 7.25 11.01 -8.86
N GLU A 90 8.43 11.03 -9.47
CA GLU A 90 8.92 12.22 -10.19
C GLU A 90 8.08 12.56 -11.43
N ASP A 91 7.46 11.57 -12.08
CA ASP A 91 6.64 11.78 -13.28
C ASP A 91 5.20 12.20 -12.92
N ILE A 92 4.70 11.81 -11.73
CA ILE A 92 3.34 12.09 -11.25
C ILE A 92 3.31 13.40 -10.44
N PHE A 93 4.36 13.71 -9.68
CA PHE A 93 4.41 14.84 -8.75
C PHE A 93 5.32 16.01 -9.20
N ASN A 94 5.92 15.98 -10.41
CA ASN A 94 6.52 17.17 -11.05
C ASN A 94 5.46 18.04 -11.71
#